data_AF-A0A2E9C6D9-F1
#
_entry.id   AF-A0A2E9C6D9-F1
#
_cell.length_a   1.000
_cell.length_b   1.000
_cell.length_c   1.000
_cell.angle_alpha   90.00
_cell.angle_beta   90.00
_cell.angle_gamma   90.00
#
_symmetry.space_group_name_H-M   'P 1'
#
loop_
_entity.id
_entity.type
_entity.pdbx_description
1 polymer ?
#
loop_
_entity_poly.entity_id
_entity_poly.type
_entity_poly.pdbx_seq_one_letter_code
_entity_poly.pdbx_strand_id
1 'polypeptide(L)'
;MLIKKQKMARISEHIIEQVRQNADIHDVVSNYVELKKRGRNFFGLCPFHNEKTPSFSINVDKQIYKCFGCGKGGGTINFIMDVERLDFVDAIKYLGNKYNIKVEIEHQSKSSQDLFNQLYLLHDIANKYYKNNLNDEIVTLLKNRNIKQASIEKFEIGLALNDRDSFLKLVRNEKLKSDSLKNSGLFIDHEKGYLDRFRDRIMLPIYNHFNKIIAFSGRIYSEQNKSMAKYLNSPESPIYNKRKILYGMNINKNDIIDSKSVIIVEGYFDLIQLYQENIKNVLAVSGTAFTNQHATAISKLCKKIYIAYDGDNAGVEAAIRAGYIVLKNSLDAKIITIPNGWDPDDWIQKEGAEPFQKAIQNAVSLLKFHYQNESKKFNDERDKIEFINTVIIELIDINNVLDVELLVKELSELTGYSIDNIFNTIEQTKINRQKYKRSRNQESEINTKSESISVVEKEFIMFCFSKKLKHRELIKKHLNTNWLQSNMIKNIYEEIYMHLSSKNLVEPEIIMNELKNERERDLMAELIFKNIQINEKMIIDCLIRLEKNILQNELNELRNKLKQNMPDDDSTKIIKEINDMQKEKNNLHNKYVDE
;
A
#
# COMPACT_ATOMS: atom_id res chain seq x y z
N MET A 1 24.66 12.78 22.65
CA MET A 1 24.92 12.37 21.25
C MET A 1 23.72 12.78 20.42
N LEU A 2 23.79 13.95 19.77
CA LEU A 2 22.65 14.62 19.12
C LEU A 2 22.32 13.91 17.81
N ILE A 3 21.22 13.17 17.79
CA ILE A 3 20.65 12.54 16.60
C ILE A 3 20.25 13.65 15.62
N LYS A 4 20.88 13.69 14.44
CA LYS A 4 20.49 14.57 13.33
C LYS A 4 19.06 14.23 12.88
N LYS A 5 18.08 15.00 13.35
CA LYS A 5 16.71 14.99 12.81
C LYS A 5 16.77 15.31 11.31
N GLN A 6 16.27 14.39 10.47
CA GLN A 6 16.01 14.63 9.04
C GLN A 6 15.02 15.80 8.91
N LYS A 7 15.46 16.91 8.30
CA LYS A 7 14.66 18.13 8.13
C LYS A 7 13.83 18.08 6.83
N MET A 8 12.50 18.11 6.97
CA MET A 8 11.50 18.21 5.90
C MET A 8 11.39 19.65 5.34
N ALA A 9 10.70 19.83 4.21
CA ALA A 9 10.45 21.13 3.57
C ALA A 9 9.78 22.12 4.55
N ARG A 10 10.31 23.34 4.65
CA ARG A 10 9.74 24.37 5.54
C ARG A 10 8.83 25.29 4.74
N ILE A 11 7.53 25.00 4.76
CA ILE A 11 6.54 26.09 4.75
C ILE A 11 6.74 26.78 6.12
N SER A 12 6.76 28.11 6.16
CA SER A 12 6.98 28.78 7.45
C SER A 12 5.93 28.28 8.45
N GLU A 13 6.35 27.99 9.68
CA GLU A 13 5.43 27.51 10.73
C GLU A 13 4.24 28.46 10.88
N HIS A 14 4.47 29.76 10.65
CA HIS A 14 3.43 30.78 10.57
C HIS A 14 2.40 30.53 9.46
N ILE A 15 2.81 30.18 8.24
CA ILE A 15 1.87 29.89 7.14
C ILE A 15 1.12 28.57 7.39
N ILE A 16 1.79 27.54 7.91
CA ILE A 16 1.12 26.27 8.28
C ILE A 16 0.07 26.55 9.35
N GLU A 17 0.41 27.35 10.36
CA GLU A 17 -0.48 27.78 11.42
C GLU A 17 -1.66 28.60 10.87
N GLN A 18 -1.41 29.55 9.96
CA GLN A 18 -2.47 30.31 9.30
C GLN A 18 -3.42 29.39 8.54
N VAL A 19 -2.90 28.41 7.79
CA VAL A 19 -3.73 27.44 7.09
C VAL A 19 -4.54 26.62 8.09
N ARG A 20 -3.94 26.13 9.18
CA ARG A 20 -4.65 25.36 10.22
C ARG A 20 -5.76 26.18 10.89
N GLN A 21 -5.52 27.44 11.20
CA GLN A 21 -6.49 28.32 11.87
C GLN A 21 -7.69 28.69 10.97
N ASN A 22 -7.50 28.74 9.65
CA ASN A 22 -8.57 29.09 8.71
C ASN A 22 -9.28 27.86 8.14
N ALA A 23 -8.59 26.71 8.05
CA ALA A 23 -9.15 25.47 7.56
C ALA A 23 -9.90 24.73 8.68
N ASP A 24 -11.09 25.21 9.03
CA ASP A 24 -11.94 24.50 9.98
C ASP A 24 -12.36 23.13 9.43
N ILE A 25 -12.23 22.08 10.25
CA ILE A 25 -12.48 20.71 9.83
C ILE A 25 -13.91 20.49 9.36
N HIS A 26 -14.90 21.15 9.97
CA HIS A 26 -16.29 21.04 9.54
C HIS A 26 -16.45 21.61 8.14
N ASP A 27 -15.90 22.79 7.88
CA ASP A 27 -16.01 23.43 6.56
C ASP A 27 -15.25 22.66 5.48
N VAL A 28 -14.04 22.20 5.79
CA VAL A 28 -13.24 21.41 4.86
C VAL A 28 -13.96 20.10 4.50
N VAL A 29 -14.41 19.33 5.49
CA VAL A 29 -15.05 18.03 5.28
C VAL A 29 -16.44 18.16 4.65
N SER A 30 -17.22 19.19 5.01
CA SER A 30 -18.57 19.40 4.47
C SER A 30 -18.61 19.59 2.94
N ASN A 31 -17.47 19.92 2.32
CA ASN A 31 -17.35 19.97 0.87
C ASN A 31 -17.32 18.58 0.20
N TYR A 32 -17.07 17.53 0.98
CA TYR A 32 -16.93 16.15 0.50
C TYR A 32 -18.00 15.22 1.05
N VAL A 33 -18.50 15.50 2.25
CA VAL A 33 -19.38 14.61 3.00
C VAL A 33 -20.55 15.42 3.54
N GLU A 34 -21.78 14.94 3.30
CA GLU A 34 -22.96 15.49 3.97
C GLU A 34 -22.91 15.13 5.46
N LEU A 35 -22.75 16.14 6.31
CA LEU A 35 -22.58 15.97 7.75
C LEU A 35 -23.83 16.34 8.53
N LYS A 36 -24.21 15.49 9.49
CA LYS A 36 -25.33 15.72 10.41
C LYS A 36 -24.84 15.79 11.85
N LYS A 37 -25.20 16.85 12.56
CA LYS A 37 -24.82 17.06 13.97
C LYS A 37 -25.48 16.01 14.86
N ARG A 38 -24.70 15.35 15.71
CA ARG A 38 -25.16 14.42 16.74
C ARG A 38 -24.35 14.63 18.02
N GLY A 39 -24.96 15.32 18.98
CA GLY A 39 -24.28 15.74 20.22
C GLY A 39 -23.16 16.74 19.92
N ARG A 40 -21.94 16.43 20.37
CA ARG A 40 -20.74 17.26 20.16
C ARG A 40 -20.02 17.00 18.83
N ASN A 41 -20.39 15.93 18.12
CA ASN A 41 -19.73 15.51 16.89
C ASN A 41 -20.69 15.67 15.70
N PHE A 42 -20.15 15.60 14.49
CA PHE A 42 -20.94 15.46 13.26
C PHE A 42 -20.66 14.10 12.64
N PHE A 43 -21.63 13.56 11.92
CA PHE A 43 -21.55 12.24 11.30
C PHE A 43 -21.99 12.28 9.84
N GLY A 44 -21.32 11.50 9.00
CA GLY A 44 -21.63 11.33 7.58
C GLY A 44 -21.16 9.96 7.06
N LEU A 45 -21.37 9.72 5.77
CA LEU A 45 -20.81 8.56 5.10
C LEU A 45 -19.31 8.78 4.87
N CYS A 46 -18.52 7.74 5.09
CA CYS A 46 -17.09 7.83 4.94
C CYS A 46 -16.67 8.07 3.48
N PRO A 47 -15.82 9.08 3.19
CA PRO A 47 -15.31 9.31 1.85
C PRO A 47 -14.20 8.32 1.46
N PHE A 48 -13.72 7.50 2.41
CA PHE A 48 -12.58 6.60 2.20
C PHE A 48 -12.97 5.13 1.95
N HIS A 49 -14.20 4.75 2.29
CA HIS A 49 -14.72 3.40 2.04
C HIS A 49 -16.22 3.46 1.85
N ASN A 50 -16.76 2.52 1.07
CA ASN A 50 -18.18 2.51 0.74
C ASN A 50 -19.00 1.90 1.88
N GLU A 51 -19.94 2.67 2.44
CA GLU A 51 -20.82 2.23 3.52
C GLU A 51 -22.23 2.79 3.33
N LYS A 52 -23.24 2.11 3.89
CA LYS A 52 -24.65 2.57 3.88
C LYS A 52 -25.04 3.29 5.16
N THR A 53 -24.32 3.03 6.25
CA THR A 53 -24.58 3.60 7.58
C THR A 53 -23.47 4.59 7.92
N PRO A 54 -23.79 5.84 8.31
CA PRO A 54 -22.77 6.83 8.68
C PRO A 54 -21.84 6.34 9.80
N SER A 55 -20.57 6.10 9.49
CA SER A 55 -19.53 5.78 10.49
C SER A 55 -18.40 6.81 10.54
N PHE A 56 -18.39 7.76 9.61
CA PHE A 56 -17.45 8.86 9.60
C PHE A 56 -17.89 9.96 10.55
N SER A 57 -17.03 10.35 11.48
CA SER A 57 -17.31 11.35 12.50
C SER A 57 -16.22 12.42 12.56
N ILE A 58 -16.64 13.67 12.71
CA ILE A 58 -15.74 14.79 12.99
C ILE A 58 -16.02 15.38 14.37
N ASN A 59 -14.95 15.80 15.05
CA ASN A 59 -15.01 16.57 16.29
C ASN A 59 -14.38 17.95 16.04
N VAL A 60 -15.22 18.98 16.02
CA VAL A 60 -14.82 20.36 15.71
C VAL A 60 -13.94 20.95 16.80
N ASP A 61 -14.26 20.71 18.08
CA ASP A 61 -13.47 21.21 19.21
C ASP A 61 -12.02 20.70 19.20
N LYS A 62 -11.78 19.53 18.61
CA LYS A 62 -10.47 18.87 18.54
C LYS A 62 -9.83 18.97 17.15
N GLN A 63 -10.54 19.49 16.15
CA GLN A 63 -10.15 19.54 14.75
C GLN A 63 -9.65 18.18 14.22
N ILE A 64 -10.38 17.10 14.54
CA ILE A 64 -10.04 15.73 14.08
C ILE A 64 -11.23 14.99 13.48
N TYR A 65 -10.95 14.05 12.58
CA TYR A 65 -11.91 13.07 12.08
C TYR A 65 -11.54 11.65 12.49
N LYS A 66 -12.55 10.79 12.54
CA LYS A 66 -12.41 9.35 12.70
C LYS A 66 -13.53 8.62 11.97
N CYS A 67 -13.17 7.62 11.19
CA CYS A 67 -14.09 6.64 10.65
C CYS A 67 -14.13 5.42 11.56
N PHE A 68 -15.31 5.10 12.11
CA PHE A 68 -15.50 3.91 12.95
C PHE A 68 -15.68 2.62 12.15
N GLY A 69 -16.02 2.71 10.85
CA GLY A 69 -16.05 1.57 9.93
C GLY A 69 -14.66 1.12 9.47
N CYS A 70 -13.91 1.99 8.78
CA CYS A 70 -12.61 1.63 8.20
C CYS A 70 -11.39 1.95 9.08
N GLY A 71 -11.57 2.62 10.22
CA GLY A 71 -10.49 2.94 11.15
C GLY A 71 -9.66 4.19 10.81
N LYS A 72 -9.83 4.81 9.63
CA LYS A 72 -9.07 6.02 9.26
C LYS A 72 -9.34 7.19 10.20
N GLY A 73 -8.30 7.91 10.62
CA GLY A 73 -8.43 9.13 11.42
C GLY A 73 -7.23 10.07 11.31
N GLY A 74 -7.47 11.36 11.53
CA GLY A 74 -6.44 12.39 11.40
C GLY A 74 -6.99 13.80 11.61
N GLY A 75 -6.14 14.81 11.38
CA GLY A 75 -6.51 16.23 11.37
C GLY A 75 -7.07 16.71 10.03
N THR A 76 -7.35 18.00 9.91
CA THR A 76 -7.93 18.62 8.71
C THR A 76 -7.01 18.53 7.49
N ILE A 77 -5.70 18.76 7.70
CA ILE A 77 -4.71 18.64 6.61
C ILE A 77 -4.59 17.17 6.17
N ASN A 78 -4.55 16.23 7.13
CA ASN A 78 -4.50 14.80 6.80
C ASN A 78 -5.75 14.34 6.02
N PHE A 79 -6.92 14.90 6.31
CA PHE A 79 -8.15 14.60 5.57
C PHE A 79 -7.99 14.95 4.08
N ILE A 80 -7.46 16.14 3.78
CA ILE A 80 -7.17 16.54 2.40
C ILE A 80 -6.10 15.67 1.76
N MET A 81 -5.02 15.37 2.48
CA MET A 81 -3.99 14.45 1.98
C MET A 81 -4.58 13.10 1.59
N ASP A 82 -5.49 12.56 2.40
CA ASP A 82 -6.10 11.25 2.17
C ASP A 82 -7.15 11.28 1.05
N VAL A 83 -8.02 12.30 1.02
CA VAL A 83 -9.16 12.37 0.08
C VAL A 83 -8.70 12.79 -1.31
N GLU A 84 -7.78 13.75 -1.41
CA GLU A 84 -7.20 14.26 -2.66
C GLU A 84 -5.93 13.51 -3.08
N ARG A 85 -5.41 12.64 -2.22
CA ARG A 85 -4.14 11.90 -2.42
C ARG A 85 -2.94 12.83 -2.63
N LEU A 86 -2.89 13.90 -1.84
CA LEU A 86 -1.82 14.90 -1.87
C LEU A 86 -0.77 14.61 -0.81
N ASP A 87 0.47 15.03 -1.06
CA ASP A 87 1.47 15.12 0.00
C ASP A 87 1.18 16.32 0.93
N PHE A 88 1.89 16.44 2.04
CA PHE A 88 1.65 17.49 3.03
C PHE A 88 1.79 18.90 2.45
N VAL A 89 2.80 19.14 1.59
CA VAL A 89 3.05 20.47 1.02
C VAL A 89 1.95 20.84 0.03
N ASP A 90 1.54 19.90 -0.81
CA ASP A 90 0.48 20.11 -1.78
C ASP A 90 -0.90 20.21 -1.11
N ALA A 91 -1.13 19.51 0.01
CA ALA A 91 -2.32 19.70 0.85
C ALA A 91 -2.37 21.09 1.48
N ILE A 92 -1.23 21.61 1.98
CA ILE A 92 -1.15 22.99 2.50
C ILE A 92 -1.38 24.01 1.38
N LYS A 93 -0.85 23.81 0.17
CA LYS A 93 -1.16 24.69 -0.98
C LYS A 93 -2.62 24.62 -1.38
N TYR A 94 -3.21 23.43 -1.39
CA TYR A 94 -4.61 23.22 -1.72
C TYR A 94 -5.51 24.02 -0.77
N LEU A 95 -5.28 23.87 0.53
CA LEU A 95 -5.99 24.64 1.56
C LEU A 95 -5.64 26.13 1.47
N GLY A 96 -4.39 26.49 1.25
CA GLY A 96 -3.94 27.87 1.09
C GLY A 96 -4.67 28.60 -0.04
N ASN A 97 -4.76 27.99 -1.22
CA ASN A 97 -5.52 28.54 -2.34
C ASN A 97 -7.01 28.69 -2.00
N LYS A 98 -7.59 27.69 -1.33
CA LYS A 98 -9.01 27.69 -0.94
C LYS A 98 -9.36 28.80 0.04
N TYR A 99 -8.48 29.07 1.00
CA TYR A 99 -8.66 30.11 2.02
C TYR A 99 -7.95 31.43 1.67
N ASN A 100 -7.48 31.57 0.43
CA ASN A 100 -6.77 32.75 -0.08
C ASN A 100 -5.54 33.15 0.79
N ILE A 101 -4.85 32.16 1.34
CA ILE A 101 -3.61 32.29 2.10
C ILE A 101 -2.45 32.05 1.12
N LYS A 102 -1.59 33.06 0.98
CA LYS A 102 -0.41 32.96 0.12
C LYS A 102 0.61 32.01 0.75
N VAL A 103 0.67 30.78 0.26
CA VAL A 103 1.65 29.79 0.71
C VAL A 103 2.97 30.01 -0.02
N GLU A 104 3.82 30.87 0.54
CA GLU A 104 5.20 31.03 0.11
C GLU A 104 6.06 29.94 0.76
N ILE A 105 6.69 29.10 -0.07
CA ILE A 105 7.59 28.05 0.41
C ILE A 105 8.94 28.69 0.69
N GLU A 106 9.37 28.75 1.96
CA GLU A 106 10.77 29.05 2.26
C GLU A 106 11.63 27.95 1.67
N HIS A 107 12.41 28.31 0.65
CA HIS A 107 13.19 27.33 -0.11
C HIS A 107 14.36 26.77 0.71
N GLN A 108 14.10 25.68 1.45
CA GLN A 108 14.95 24.49 1.64
C GLN A 108 14.12 23.42 2.42
N SER A 109 14.05 22.13 2.06
CA SER A 109 14.98 21.24 1.35
C SER A 109 14.78 21.16 -0.17
N LYS A 110 15.72 21.77 -0.89
CA LYS A 110 15.92 21.70 -2.35
C LYS A 110 16.30 20.30 -2.87
N SER A 111 16.07 19.20 -2.15
CA SER A 111 16.58 17.88 -2.55
C SER A 111 15.49 16.85 -2.86
N SER A 112 14.44 16.66 -2.06
CA SER A 112 13.43 15.61 -2.33
C SER A 112 12.36 16.05 -3.33
N GLN A 113 11.73 17.23 -3.15
CA GLN A 113 10.77 17.75 -4.14
C GLN A 113 11.48 18.10 -5.46
N ASP A 114 12.70 18.63 -5.34
CA ASP A 114 13.60 18.81 -6.47
C ASP A 114 13.95 17.47 -7.11
N LEU A 115 14.19 16.41 -6.34
CA LEU A 115 14.40 15.07 -6.88
C LEU A 115 13.16 14.59 -7.64
N PHE A 116 11.96 14.62 -7.08
CA PHE A 116 10.73 14.21 -7.79
C PHE A 116 10.52 15.03 -9.08
N ASN A 117 10.67 16.35 -9.02
CA ASN A 117 10.56 17.21 -10.20
C ASN A 117 11.65 16.92 -11.25
N GLN A 118 12.89 16.71 -10.81
CA GLN A 118 14.00 16.33 -11.70
C GLN A 118 13.81 14.93 -12.27
N LEU A 119 13.24 13.99 -11.52
CA LEU A 119 12.92 12.65 -12.00
C LEU A 119 11.85 12.73 -13.09
N TYR A 120 10.76 13.47 -12.88
CA TYR A 120 9.74 13.68 -13.93
C TYR A 120 10.31 14.39 -15.16
N LEU A 121 11.06 15.47 -14.95
CA LEU A 121 11.73 16.18 -16.04
C LEU A 121 12.68 15.27 -16.83
N LEU A 122 13.50 14.48 -16.14
CA LEU A 122 14.42 13.52 -16.74
C LEU A 122 13.68 12.44 -17.55
N HIS A 123 12.54 11.94 -17.06
CA HIS A 123 11.71 10.98 -17.80
C HIS A 123 11.04 11.62 -19.02
N ASP A 124 10.59 12.88 -18.94
CA ASP A 124 10.05 13.62 -20.08
C ASP A 124 11.14 13.86 -21.15
N ILE A 125 12.36 14.20 -20.74
CA ILE A 125 13.53 14.33 -21.64
C ILE A 125 13.87 12.98 -22.27
N ALA A 126 13.89 11.89 -21.48
CA ALA A 126 14.12 10.54 -21.97
C ALA A 126 13.10 10.13 -23.04
N ASN A 127 11.82 10.41 -22.79
CA ASN A 127 10.76 10.08 -23.74
C ASN A 127 10.93 10.82 -25.07
N LYS A 128 11.21 12.13 -25.03
CA LYS A 128 11.51 12.92 -26.23
C LYS A 128 12.73 12.39 -26.96
N TYR A 129 13.79 12.06 -26.23
CA TYR A 129 15.02 11.48 -26.78
C TYR A 129 14.73 10.16 -27.51
N TYR A 130 14.06 9.21 -26.86
CA TYR A 130 13.75 7.92 -27.48
C TYR A 130 12.82 8.06 -28.69
N LYS A 131 11.80 8.92 -28.64
CA LYS A 131 10.92 9.17 -29.79
C LYS A 131 11.68 9.77 -30.98
N ASN A 132 12.57 10.72 -30.73
CA ASN A 132 13.37 11.36 -31.78
C ASN A 132 14.39 10.42 -32.42
N ASN A 133 14.81 9.36 -31.72
CA ASN A 133 15.71 8.35 -32.24
C ASN A 133 15.00 7.30 -33.11
N LEU A 134 13.66 7.29 -33.14
CA LEU A 134 12.91 6.35 -33.96
C LEU A 134 13.23 6.62 -35.44
N ASN A 135 13.73 5.61 -36.14
CA ASN A 135 14.12 5.71 -37.54
C ASN A 135 13.23 4.81 -38.43
N ASP A 136 13.32 4.99 -39.74
CA ASP A 136 12.48 4.27 -40.70
C ASP A 136 12.64 2.74 -40.65
N GLU A 137 13.83 2.26 -40.29
CA GLU A 137 14.10 0.82 -40.12
C GLU A 137 13.26 0.25 -38.98
N ILE A 138 13.29 0.88 -37.80
CA ILE A 138 12.53 0.42 -36.63
C ILE A 138 11.02 0.61 -36.84
N VAL A 139 10.59 1.70 -37.49
CA VAL A 139 9.18 1.89 -37.87
C VAL A 139 8.73 0.77 -38.80
N THR A 140 9.54 0.41 -39.79
CA THR A 140 9.25 -0.70 -40.71
C THR A 140 9.19 -2.03 -39.97
N LEU A 141 10.11 -2.27 -39.03
CA LEU A 141 10.09 -3.47 -38.18
C LEU A 141 8.84 -3.56 -37.31
N LEU A 142 8.38 -2.44 -36.74
CA LEU A 142 7.12 -2.37 -35.99
C LEU A 142 5.91 -2.63 -36.88
N LYS A 143 5.90 -2.07 -38.10
CA LYS A 143 4.85 -2.32 -39.10
C LYS A 143 4.81 -3.78 -39.56
N ASN A 144 5.97 -4.43 -39.71
CA ASN A 144 6.07 -5.86 -40.01
C ASN A 144 5.54 -6.74 -38.86
N ARG A 145 5.46 -6.19 -37.64
CA ARG A 145 4.76 -6.77 -36.49
C ARG A 145 3.30 -6.30 -36.39
N ASN A 146 2.73 -5.78 -37.48
CA ASN A 146 1.37 -5.26 -37.56
C ASN A 146 1.05 -4.07 -36.62
N ILE A 147 2.06 -3.39 -36.08
CA ILE A 147 1.82 -2.20 -35.24
C ILE A 147 1.57 -0.99 -36.13
N LYS A 148 0.35 -0.44 -36.07
CA LYS A 148 -0.08 0.70 -36.89
C LYS A 148 0.65 1.98 -36.47
N GLN A 149 0.88 2.89 -37.42
CA GLN A 149 1.52 4.19 -37.17
C GLN A 149 0.82 4.99 -36.06
N ALA A 150 -0.52 4.99 -36.06
CA ALA A 150 -1.31 5.64 -35.02
C ALA A 150 -1.04 5.05 -33.61
N SER A 151 -0.76 3.75 -33.51
CA SER A 151 -0.39 3.10 -32.26
C SER A 151 1.02 3.48 -31.81
N ILE A 152 1.98 3.56 -32.75
CA ILE A 152 3.35 4.04 -32.47
C ILE A 152 3.30 5.43 -31.83
N GLU A 153 2.49 6.33 -32.40
CA GLU A 153 2.30 7.69 -31.89
C GLU A 153 1.54 7.72 -30.56
N LYS A 154 0.43 6.97 -30.47
CA LYS A 154 -0.45 6.95 -29.29
C LYS A 154 0.23 6.42 -28.04
N PHE A 155 1.04 5.38 -28.18
CA PHE A 155 1.80 4.75 -27.08
C PHE A 155 3.20 5.34 -26.93
N GLU A 156 3.52 6.38 -27.71
CA GLU A 156 4.78 7.11 -27.65
C GLU A 156 6.01 6.19 -27.76
N ILE A 157 5.94 5.21 -28.68
CA ILE A 157 7.01 4.23 -28.89
C ILE A 157 8.27 4.95 -29.40
N GLY A 158 9.42 4.63 -28.80
CA GLY A 158 10.72 5.19 -29.17
C GLY A 158 11.82 4.15 -29.33
N LEU A 159 13.06 4.61 -29.49
CA LEU A 159 14.25 3.79 -29.66
C LEU A 159 15.38 4.23 -28.72
N ALA A 160 15.89 3.29 -27.93
CA ALA A 160 17.18 3.43 -27.27
C ALA A 160 18.29 2.96 -28.22
N LEU A 161 19.20 3.86 -28.57
CA LEU A 161 20.32 3.58 -29.47
C LEU A 161 21.24 2.49 -28.89
N ASN A 162 21.98 1.83 -29.78
CA ASN A 162 23.05 0.90 -29.38
C ASN A 162 24.34 1.66 -29.01
N ASP A 163 24.25 2.52 -28.00
CA ASP A 163 25.35 3.32 -27.47
C ASP A 163 25.32 3.24 -25.93
N ARG A 164 26.49 3.37 -25.29
CA ARG A 164 26.63 3.20 -23.83
C ARG A 164 26.27 4.44 -23.02
N ASP A 165 26.35 5.64 -23.61
CA ASP A 165 26.19 6.91 -22.89
C ASP A 165 25.54 8.03 -23.74
N SER A 166 24.93 7.69 -24.87
CA SER A 166 24.23 8.63 -25.76
C SER A 166 23.18 9.50 -25.04
N PHE A 167 22.33 8.91 -24.21
CA PHE A 167 21.33 9.65 -23.43
C PHE A 167 22.00 10.43 -22.30
N LEU A 168 22.97 9.83 -21.61
CA LEU A 168 23.76 10.50 -20.59
C LEU A 168 24.44 11.78 -21.11
N LYS A 169 25.00 11.77 -22.34
CA LYS A 169 25.62 12.94 -22.98
C LYS A 169 24.63 14.08 -23.18
N LEU A 170 23.41 13.78 -23.61
CA LEU A 170 22.33 14.77 -23.75
C LEU A 170 21.98 15.37 -22.39
N VAL A 171 21.80 14.52 -21.38
CA VAL A 171 21.39 14.91 -20.04
C VAL A 171 22.48 15.67 -19.28
N ARG A 172 23.76 15.46 -19.58
CA ARG A 172 24.87 16.23 -18.98
C ARG A 172 24.81 17.73 -19.27
N ASN A 173 24.18 18.11 -20.38
CA ASN A 173 24.00 19.52 -20.73
C ASN A 173 22.83 20.15 -19.96
N GLU A 174 22.01 19.34 -19.29
CA GLU A 174 20.91 19.78 -18.45
C GLU A 174 21.38 20.01 -17.01
N LYS A 175 20.77 20.97 -16.30
CA LYS A 175 21.09 21.29 -14.90
C LYS A 175 20.51 20.27 -13.91
N LEU A 176 20.70 18.98 -14.16
CA LEU A 176 20.18 17.87 -13.35
C LEU A 176 21.20 17.40 -12.30
N LYS A 177 20.72 17.07 -11.09
CA LYS A 177 21.60 16.62 -10.00
C LYS A 177 21.92 15.12 -10.13
N SER A 178 23.09 14.72 -9.64
CA SER A 178 23.51 13.32 -9.61
C SER A 178 22.49 12.39 -8.91
N ASP A 179 21.81 12.87 -7.87
CA ASP A 179 20.80 12.09 -7.16
C ASP A 179 19.62 11.72 -8.08
N SER A 180 19.23 12.59 -9.02
CA SER A 180 18.17 12.31 -9.99
C SER A 180 18.58 11.23 -10.98
N LEU A 181 19.83 11.25 -11.46
CA LEU A 181 20.37 10.22 -12.33
C LEU A 181 20.34 8.86 -11.63
N LYS A 182 20.86 8.80 -10.39
CA LYS A 182 20.93 7.57 -9.60
C LYS A 182 19.56 6.96 -9.30
N ASN A 183 18.58 7.77 -8.93
CA ASN A 183 17.27 7.30 -8.52
C ASN A 183 16.26 7.17 -9.67
N SER A 184 16.62 7.55 -10.89
CA SER A 184 15.72 7.48 -12.06
C SER A 184 15.43 6.07 -12.54
N GLY A 185 16.36 5.14 -12.33
CA GLY A 185 16.31 3.85 -12.99
C GLY A 185 16.64 3.90 -14.49
N LEU A 186 16.99 5.06 -15.07
CA LEU A 186 17.40 5.19 -16.47
C LEU A 186 18.91 4.98 -16.67
N PHE A 187 19.69 5.02 -15.59
CA PHE A 187 21.13 4.84 -15.60
C PHE A 187 21.57 3.67 -14.72
N ILE A 188 22.71 3.08 -15.07
CA ILE A 188 23.45 2.14 -14.22
C ILE A 188 24.59 2.91 -13.56
N ASP A 189 24.65 2.86 -12.24
CA ASP A 189 25.74 3.42 -11.43
C ASP A 189 26.91 2.42 -11.40
N HIS A 190 28.06 2.78 -11.98
CA HIS A 190 29.29 2.00 -11.99
C HIS A 190 30.45 2.80 -11.38
N GLU A 191 31.53 2.12 -10.97
CA GLU A 191 32.71 2.75 -10.35
C GLU A 191 33.32 3.89 -11.17
N LYS A 192 33.23 3.82 -12.51
CA LYS A 192 33.76 4.82 -13.45
C LYS A 192 32.72 5.86 -13.90
N GLY A 193 31.51 5.85 -13.34
CA GLY A 193 30.42 6.77 -13.64
C GLY A 193 29.13 6.09 -14.10
N TYR A 194 28.21 6.88 -14.65
CA TYR A 194 26.92 6.40 -15.13
C TYR A 194 27.00 5.87 -16.57
N LEU A 195 26.16 4.87 -16.87
CA LEU A 195 25.90 4.36 -18.21
C LEU A 195 24.40 4.31 -18.49
N ASP A 196 24.00 4.42 -19.75
CA ASP A 196 22.61 4.25 -20.17
C ASP A 196 22.14 2.83 -19.84
N ARG A 197 21.00 2.71 -19.12
CA ARG A 197 20.42 1.40 -18.80
C ARG A 197 19.88 0.70 -20.03
N PHE A 198 19.12 1.45 -20.84
CA PHE A 198 18.46 0.94 -22.03
C PHE A 198 19.34 1.17 -23.23
N ARG A 199 19.64 0.09 -23.96
CA ARG A 199 20.46 0.10 -25.17
C ARG A 199 19.89 -0.89 -26.15
N ASP A 200 19.88 -0.53 -27.42
CA ASP A 200 19.42 -1.38 -28.53
C ASP A 200 18.02 -1.96 -28.29
N ARG A 201 17.08 -1.09 -27.88
CA ARG A 201 15.72 -1.49 -27.46
C ARG A 201 14.64 -0.55 -27.98
N ILE A 202 13.52 -1.13 -28.39
CA ILE A 202 12.25 -0.42 -28.58
C ILE A 202 11.73 -0.01 -27.21
N MET A 203 11.48 1.28 -27.03
CA MET A 203 11.15 1.88 -25.74
C MET A 203 9.65 2.17 -25.63
N LEU A 204 9.08 1.79 -24.49
CA LEU A 204 7.68 1.97 -24.14
C LEU A 204 7.60 2.78 -22.82
N PRO A 205 7.11 4.03 -22.84
CA PRO A 205 6.97 4.84 -21.63
C PRO A 205 5.83 4.32 -20.74
N ILE A 206 6.04 4.33 -19.43
CA ILE A 206 5.07 3.91 -18.42
C ILE A 206 4.59 5.13 -17.65
N TYR A 207 3.28 5.32 -17.58
CA TYR A 207 2.64 6.48 -16.96
C TYR A 207 2.05 6.16 -15.59
N ASN A 208 2.04 7.15 -14.71
CA ASN A 208 1.21 7.12 -13.51
C ASN A 208 -0.23 7.60 -13.80
N HIS A 209 -1.07 7.61 -12.77
CA HIS A 209 -2.46 8.08 -12.85
C HIS A 209 -2.63 9.59 -13.06
N PHE A 210 -1.55 10.37 -12.97
CA PHE A 210 -1.51 11.80 -13.29
C PHE A 210 -0.95 12.07 -14.69
N ASN A 211 -0.83 11.03 -15.54
CA ASN A 211 -0.25 11.11 -16.88
C ASN A 211 1.19 11.65 -16.90
N LYS A 212 1.98 11.37 -15.85
CA LYS A 212 3.43 11.59 -15.84
C LYS A 212 4.17 10.29 -16.15
N ILE A 213 5.24 10.39 -16.93
CA ILE A 213 6.13 9.27 -17.23
C ILE A 213 6.97 8.98 -15.99
N ILE A 214 6.93 7.73 -15.54
CA ILE A 214 7.56 7.29 -14.29
C ILE A 214 8.59 6.18 -14.48
N ALA A 215 8.56 5.51 -15.63
CA ALA A 215 9.43 4.39 -15.96
C ALA A 215 9.37 4.09 -17.47
N PHE A 216 10.20 3.15 -17.91
CA PHE A 216 10.16 2.61 -19.26
C PHE A 216 10.29 1.09 -19.25
N SER A 217 9.81 0.49 -20.33
CA SER A 217 10.20 -0.85 -20.75
C SER A 217 10.95 -0.80 -22.08
N GLY A 218 11.98 -1.63 -22.21
CA GLY A 218 12.76 -1.77 -23.43
C GLY A 218 12.72 -3.20 -23.96
N ARG A 219 12.21 -3.40 -25.18
CA ARG A 219 12.20 -4.69 -25.88
C ARG A 219 13.37 -4.78 -26.87
N ILE A 220 14.14 -5.86 -26.84
CA ILE A 220 15.15 -6.10 -27.88
C ILE A 220 14.47 -6.31 -29.23
N TYR A 221 15.05 -5.78 -30.30
CA TYR A 221 14.60 -6.01 -31.67
C TYR A 221 15.67 -6.68 -32.55
N SER A 222 16.96 -6.58 -32.16
CA SER A 222 18.07 -7.25 -32.82
C SER A 222 18.26 -8.67 -32.28
N GLU A 223 18.36 -9.65 -33.19
CA GLU A 223 18.66 -11.05 -32.86
C GLU A 223 20.12 -11.30 -32.50
N GLN A 224 21.01 -10.32 -32.69
CA GLN A 224 22.44 -10.46 -32.39
C GLN A 224 22.72 -10.55 -30.87
N ASN A 225 21.72 -10.24 -30.03
CA ASN A 225 21.83 -10.17 -28.57
C ASN A 225 21.08 -11.33 -27.86
N LYS A 226 21.22 -12.59 -28.32
CA LYS A 226 20.53 -13.78 -27.75
C LYS A 226 20.77 -14.02 -26.25
N SER A 227 21.84 -13.49 -25.67
CA SER A 227 22.14 -13.59 -24.23
C SER A 227 21.41 -12.55 -23.37
N MET A 228 20.72 -11.58 -23.97
CA MET A 228 19.99 -10.52 -23.25
C MET A 228 18.51 -10.86 -23.08
N ALA A 229 17.93 -10.43 -21.96
CA ALA A 229 16.50 -10.56 -21.71
C ALA A 229 15.67 -9.83 -22.77
N LYS A 230 14.63 -10.51 -23.29
CA LYS A 230 13.69 -10.01 -24.31
C LYS A 230 13.12 -8.65 -23.94
N TYR A 231 12.71 -8.49 -22.67
CA TYR A 231 12.28 -7.23 -22.08
C TYR A 231 13.18 -6.84 -20.92
N LEU A 232 13.41 -5.53 -20.79
CA LEU A 232 14.04 -4.91 -19.63
C LEU A 232 13.09 -3.83 -19.12
N ASN A 233 12.62 -3.95 -17.88
CA ASN A 233 11.81 -2.91 -17.24
C ASN A 233 12.70 -2.04 -16.35
N SER A 234 12.37 -0.76 -16.18
CA SER A 234 12.97 0.08 -15.14
C SER A 234 12.91 -0.63 -13.77
N PRO A 235 13.92 -0.48 -12.90
CA PRO A 235 13.84 -0.95 -11.52
C PRO A 235 12.81 -0.13 -10.71
N GLU A 236 12.46 -0.58 -9.50
CA GLU A 236 11.71 0.25 -8.56
C GLU A 236 12.44 1.58 -8.32
N SER A 237 11.68 2.67 -8.20
CA SER A 237 12.20 4.02 -7.99
C SER A 237 11.27 4.82 -7.08
N PRO A 238 11.67 6.02 -6.59
CA PRO A 238 10.78 6.88 -5.82
C PRO A 238 9.45 7.20 -6.53
N ILE A 239 9.42 7.18 -7.87
CA ILE A 239 8.23 7.47 -8.68
C ILE A 239 7.59 6.24 -9.34
N TYR A 240 8.21 5.06 -9.25
CA TYR A 240 7.72 3.85 -9.92
C TYR A 240 7.70 2.64 -9.00
N ASN A 241 6.49 2.07 -8.85
CA ASN A 241 6.26 0.83 -8.16
C ASN A 241 5.45 -0.13 -9.03
N LYS A 242 6.08 -1.21 -9.49
CA LYS A 242 5.48 -2.19 -10.42
C LYS A 242 4.23 -2.85 -9.87
N ARG A 243 4.16 -3.04 -8.55
CA ARG A 243 3.02 -3.71 -7.91
C ARG A 243 1.74 -2.87 -7.91
N LYS A 244 1.82 -1.59 -8.28
CA LYS A 244 0.71 -0.62 -8.26
C LYS A 244 0.35 -0.08 -9.65
N ILE A 245 1.12 -0.40 -10.67
CA ILE A 245 1.02 0.25 -11.99
C ILE A 245 0.61 -0.80 -13.03
N LEU A 246 -0.44 -0.47 -13.78
CA LEU A 246 -0.90 -1.21 -14.94
C LEU A 246 -0.63 -0.37 -16.18
N TYR A 247 0.07 -0.95 -17.16
CA TYR A 247 0.33 -0.28 -18.43
C TYR A 247 -0.98 -0.07 -19.21
N GLY A 248 -1.09 1.06 -19.91
CA GLY A 248 -2.28 1.47 -20.64
C GLY A 248 -3.37 2.16 -19.79
N MET A 249 -3.24 2.22 -18.47
CA MET A 249 -4.25 2.82 -17.59
C MET A 249 -4.52 4.29 -17.90
N ASN A 250 -3.49 5.06 -18.25
CA ASN A 250 -3.62 6.46 -18.65
C ASN A 250 -4.40 6.64 -19.96
N ILE A 251 -4.35 5.66 -20.86
CA ILE A 251 -4.94 5.73 -22.20
C ILE A 251 -6.39 5.18 -22.19
N ASN A 252 -6.59 4.06 -21.50
CA ASN A 252 -7.78 3.22 -21.64
C ASN A 252 -8.81 3.39 -20.51
N LYS A 253 -8.56 4.31 -19.57
CA LYS A 253 -9.41 4.52 -18.38
C LYS A 253 -10.89 4.73 -18.74
N ASN A 254 -11.16 5.57 -19.73
CA ASN A 254 -12.54 5.89 -20.11
C ASN A 254 -13.22 4.70 -20.79
N ASP A 255 -12.53 4.00 -21.69
CA ASP A 255 -13.04 2.79 -22.34
C ASP A 255 -13.40 1.69 -21.32
N ILE A 256 -12.64 1.58 -20.22
CA ILE A 256 -12.93 0.65 -19.11
C ILE A 256 -14.21 1.04 -18.36
N ILE A 257 -14.39 2.34 -18.09
CA ILE A 257 -15.58 2.86 -17.42
C ILE A 257 -16.82 2.64 -18.30
N ASP A 258 -16.72 2.99 -19.59
CA ASP A 258 -17.83 2.95 -20.54
C ASP A 258 -18.27 1.50 -20.82
N SER A 259 -17.30 0.59 -21.00
CA SER A 259 -17.56 -0.84 -21.20
C SER A 259 -17.92 -1.58 -19.90
N LYS A 260 -17.78 -0.93 -18.75
CA LYS A 260 -17.96 -1.52 -17.40
C LYS A 260 -17.16 -2.80 -17.17
N SER A 261 -16.05 -2.97 -17.89
CA SER A 261 -15.19 -4.15 -17.81
C SER A 261 -13.78 -3.82 -18.25
N VAL A 262 -12.82 -4.65 -17.86
CA VAL A 262 -11.43 -4.55 -18.33
C VAL A 262 -10.87 -5.90 -18.71
N ILE A 263 -10.01 -5.94 -19.73
CA ILE A 263 -9.22 -7.10 -20.13
C ILE A 263 -7.80 -6.91 -19.61
N ILE A 264 -7.27 -7.88 -18.87
CA ILE A 264 -5.90 -7.86 -18.35
C ILE A 264 -5.05 -8.86 -19.13
N VAL A 265 -3.98 -8.35 -19.74
CA VAL A 265 -3.00 -9.14 -20.50
C VAL A 265 -1.62 -9.07 -19.84
N GLU A 266 -0.69 -9.94 -20.24
CA GLU A 266 0.65 -10.00 -19.65
C GLU A 266 1.59 -8.92 -20.21
N GLY A 267 1.62 -8.78 -21.53
CA GLY A 267 2.60 -8.00 -22.25
C GLY A 267 2.12 -6.63 -22.76
N TYR A 268 3.08 -5.79 -23.06
CA TYR A 268 2.84 -4.47 -23.65
C TYR A 268 2.28 -4.56 -25.07
N PHE A 269 2.79 -5.49 -25.88
CA PHE A 269 2.38 -5.65 -27.27
C PHE A 269 1.01 -6.30 -27.40
N ASP A 270 0.65 -7.23 -26.51
CA ASP A 270 -0.72 -7.74 -26.38
C ASP A 270 -1.73 -6.60 -26.24
N LEU A 271 -1.43 -5.65 -25.36
CA LEU A 271 -2.28 -4.49 -25.14
C LEU A 271 -2.37 -3.62 -26.38
N ILE A 272 -1.24 -3.29 -27.01
CA ILE A 272 -1.20 -2.41 -28.19
C ILE A 272 -1.95 -3.07 -29.35
N GLN A 273 -1.77 -4.37 -29.54
CA GLN A 273 -2.39 -5.15 -30.60
C GLN A 273 -3.92 -5.20 -30.43
N LEU A 274 -4.41 -5.44 -29.21
CA LEU A 274 -5.85 -5.39 -28.91
C LEU A 274 -6.41 -3.97 -29.08
N TYR A 275 -5.69 -2.95 -28.61
CA TYR A 275 -6.12 -1.55 -28.69
C TYR A 275 -6.34 -1.10 -30.14
N GLN A 276 -5.41 -1.44 -31.04
CA GLN A 276 -5.49 -1.01 -32.44
C GLN A 276 -6.57 -1.74 -33.25
N GLU A 277 -7.10 -2.84 -32.72
CA GLU A 277 -8.26 -3.58 -33.23
C GLU A 277 -9.56 -3.18 -32.50
N ASN A 278 -9.59 -1.98 -31.92
CA ASN A 278 -10.73 -1.38 -31.22
C ASN A 278 -11.19 -2.11 -29.94
N ILE A 279 -10.36 -3.00 -29.39
CA ILE A 279 -10.57 -3.59 -28.06
C ILE A 279 -9.80 -2.72 -27.06
N LYS A 280 -10.42 -1.60 -26.66
CA LYS A 280 -9.72 -0.51 -25.95
C LYS A 280 -9.75 -0.62 -24.44
N ASN A 281 -10.65 -1.40 -23.85
CA ASN A 281 -10.74 -1.60 -22.40
C ASN A 281 -9.71 -2.62 -21.89
N VAL A 282 -8.44 -2.45 -22.25
CA VAL A 282 -7.35 -3.39 -21.97
C VAL A 282 -6.24 -2.76 -21.12
N LEU A 283 -5.65 -3.52 -20.20
CA LEU A 283 -4.50 -3.13 -19.37
C LEU A 283 -3.47 -4.28 -19.31
N ALA A 284 -2.20 -3.96 -19.08
CA ALA A 284 -1.15 -4.97 -18.96
C ALA A 284 -0.40 -4.90 -17.61
N VAL A 285 -0.06 -6.06 -17.05
CA VAL A 285 0.75 -6.17 -15.82
C VAL A 285 2.24 -5.99 -16.08
N SER A 286 2.72 -6.30 -17.29
CA SER A 286 3.96 -5.75 -17.83
C SER A 286 5.23 -6.16 -17.06
N GLY A 287 5.39 -7.46 -16.79
CA GLY A 287 6.59 -8.04 -16.18
C GLY A 287 6.55 -8.14 -14.65
N THR A 288 5.35 -8.22 -14.08
CA THR A 288 5.07 -8.63 -12.69
C THR A 288 3.80 -9.47 -12.67
N ALA A 289 3.62 -10.29 -11.62
CA ALA A 289 2.34 -10.92 -11.35
C ALA A 289 1.26 -9.85 -11.01
N PHE A 290 0.00 -10.16 -11.32
CA PHE A 290 -1.15 -9.37 -10.91
C PHE A 290 -1.26 -9.33 -9.39
N THR A 291 -1.62 -8.18 -8.80
CA THR A 291 -1.58 -7.96 -7.35
C THR A 291 -2.92 -7.49 -6.80
N ASN A 292 -3.10 -7.57 -5.48
CA ASN A 292 -4.25 -6.96 -4.79
C ASN A 292 -4.34 -5.44 -5.03
N GLN A 293 -3.19 -4.76 -5.16
CA GLN A 293 -3.17 -3.33 -5.46
C GLN A 293 -3.66 -3.04 -6.88
N HIS A 294 -3.36 -3.90 -7.86
CA HIS A 294 -3.94 -3.82 -9.20
C HIS A 294 -5.46 -4.01 -9.18
N ALA A 295 -5.94 -5.06 -8.51
CA ALA A 295 -7.37 -5.31 -8.33
C ALA A 295 -8.07 -4.10 -7.66
N THR A 296 -7.46 -3.53 -6.61
CA THR A 296 -7.96 -2.34 -5.91
C THR A 296 -7.98 -1.09 -6.78
N ALA A 297 -7.03 -0.95 -7.72
CA ALA A 297 -7.03 0.16 -8.67
C ALA A 297 -8.17 0.02 -9.68
N ILE A 298 -8.38 -1.19 -10.21
CA ILE A 298 -9.43 -1.49 -11.18
C ILE A 298 -10.83 -1.43 -10.55
N SER A 299 -10.99 -1.85 -9.29
CA SER A 299 -12.29 -1.89 -8.60
C SER A 299 -13.00 -0.54 -8.50
N LYS A 300 -12.25 0.55 -8.67
CA LYS A 300 -12.72 1.94 -8.72
C LYS A 300 -13.30 2.33 -10.09
N LEU A 301 -13.05 1.54 -11.12
CA LEU A 301 -13.44 1.80 -12.52
C LEU A 301 -14.53 0.83 -12.97
N CYS A 302 -14.38 -0.45 -12.68
CA CYS A 302 -15.33 -1.49 -13.08
C CYS A 302 -15.32 -2.67 -12.09
N LYS A 303 -16.30 -3.58 -12.25
CA LYS A 303 -16.43 -4.79 -11.43
C LYS A 303 -16.06 -6.07 -12.17
N LYS A 304 -16.18 -6.09 -13.49
CA LYS A 304 -15.89 -7.25 -14.33
C LYS A 304 -14.47 -7.17 -14.90
N ILE A 305 -13.70 -8.23 -14.68
CA ILE A 305 -12.32 -8.37 -15.16
C ILE A 305 -12.23 -9.65 -16.00
N TYR A 306 -11.84 -9.48 -17.26
CA TYR A 306 -11.42 -10.55 -18.14
C TYR A 306 -9.90 -10.72 -18.04
N ILE A 307 -9.42 -11.94 -17.90
CA ILE A 307 -8.00 -12.27 -17.89
C ILE A 307 -7.68 -13.02 -19.18
N ALA A 308 -6.75 -12.47 -19.97
CA ALA A 308 -6.32 -12.98 -21.26
C ALA A 308 -4.79 -13.10 -21.24
N TYR A 309 -4.31 -14.16 -20.59
CA TYR A 309 -2.89 -14.47 -20.43
C TYR A 309 -2.47 -15.56 -21.40
N ASP A 310 -1.17 -15.72 -21.59
CA ASP A 310 -0.58 -16.60 -22.60
C ASP A 310 -1.14 -18.03 -22.48
N GLY A 311 -1.37 -18.67 -23.63
CA GLY A 311 -1.98 -20.01 -23.71
C GLY A 311 -1.03 -21.14 -23.31
N ASP A 312 0.17 -20.85 -22.82
CA ASP A 312 1.10 -21.84 -22.29
C ASP A 312 0.81 -22.20 -20.82
N ASN A 313 1.50 -23.21 -20.28
CA ASN A 313 1.26 -23.63 -18.89
C ASN A 313 1.56 -22.51 -17.87
N ALA A 314 2.55 -21.67 -18.12
CA ALA A 314 2.91 -20.60 -17.18
C ALA A 314 1.84 -19.50 -17.16
N GLY A 315 1.32 -19.13 -18.33
CA GLY A 315 0.23 -18.18 -18.50
C GLY A 315 -1.09 -18.70 -17.93
N VAL A 316 -1.40 -19.99 -18.10
CA VAL A 316 -2.57 -20.64 -17.47
C VAL A 316 -2.51 -20.55 -15.94
N GLU A 317 -1.38 -20.92 -15.33
CA GLU A 317 -1.19 -20.82 -13.87
C GLU A 317 -1.20 -19.36 -13.39
N ALA A 318 -0.67 -18.43 -14.17
CA ALA A 318 -0.73 -17.00 -13.89
C ALA A 318 -2.17 -16.47 -13.96
N ALA A 319 -2.98 -16.93 -14.92
CA ALA A 319 -4.38 -16.56 -15.08
C ALA A 319 -5.24 -17.04 -13.90
N ILE A 320 -5.02 -18.28 -13.45
CA ILE A 320 -5.73 -18.86 -12.29
C ILE A 320 -5.41 -18.04 -11.03
N ARG A 321 -4.13 -17.77 -10.76
CA ARG A 321 -3.71 -16.95 -9.61
C ARG A 321 -4.29 -15.54 -9.68
N ALA A 322 -4.23 -14.89 -10.84
CA ALA A 322 -4.81 -13.56 -11.03
C ALA A 322 -6.33 -13.57 -10.81
N GLY A 323 -7.04 -14.60 -11.29
CA GLY A 323 -8.48 -14.76 -11.09
C GLY A 323 -8.86 -14.87 -9.62
N TYR A 324 -8.12 -15.64 -8.82
CA TYR A 324 -8.40 -15.72 -7.38
C TYR A 324 -8.13 -14.39 -6.66
N ILE A 325 -7.10 -13.64 -7.07
CA ILE A 325 -6.88 -12.28 -6.56
C ILE A 325 -8.08 -11.37 -6.88
N VAL A 326 -8.63 -11.46 -8.09
CA VAL A 326 -9.83 -10.72 -8.49
C VAL A 326 -11.02 -11.08 -7.59
N LEU A 327 -11.32 -12.37 -7.40
CA LEU A 327 -12.43 -12.82 -6.54
C LEU A 327 -12.27 -12.38 -5.08
N LYS A 328 -11.06 -12.48 -4.52
CA LYS A 328 -10.75 -12.02 -3.13
C LYS A 328 -10.97 -10.52 -2.93
N ASN A 329 -10.96 -9.73 -4.00
CA ASN A 329 -11.26 -8.29 -3.97
C ASN A 329 -12.73 -7.97 -4.31
N SER A 330 -13.63 -8.96 -4.26
CA SER A 330 -15.06 -8.81 -4.56
C SER A 330 -15.32 -8.24 -5.95
N LEU A 331 -14.62 -8.80 -6.95
CA LEU A 331 -14.74 -8.49 -8.37
C LEU A 331 -15.10 -9.76 -9.14
N ASP A 332 -15.75 -9.60 -10.29
CA ASP A 332 -16.15 -10.70 -11.18
C ASP A 332 -14.97 -11.08 -12.09
N ALA A 333 -14.47 -12.31 -11.94
CA ALA A 333 -13.34 -12.85 -12.70
C ALA A 333 -13.83 -13.77 -13.84
N LYS A 334 -13.48 -13.39 -15.07
CA LYS A 334 -13.68 -14.20 -16.28
C LYS A 334 -12.34 -14.49 -16.95
N ILE A 335 -12.20 -15.68 -17.51
CA ILE A 335 -10.98 -16.09 -18.23
C ILE A 335 -11.29 -16.22 -19.72
N ILE A 336 -10.51 -15.53 -20.53
CA ILE A 336 -10.47 -15.70 -21.98
C ILE A 336 -9.45 -16.78 -22.27
N THR A 337 -9.89 -17.91 -22.79
CA THR A 337 -9.00 -19.03 -23.12
C THR A 337 -8.21 -18.71 -24.40
N ILE A 338 -6.93 -18.41 -24.25
CA ILE A 338 -6.01 -18.20 -25.37
C ILE A 338 -5.58 -19.57 -25.95
N PRO A 339 -5.50 -19.73 -27.29
CA PRO A 339 -5.00 -20.95 -27.92
C PRO A 339 -3.60 -21.34 -27.42
N ASN A 340 -3.35 -22.65 -27.34
CA ASN A 340 -2.11 -23.18 -26.78
C ASN A 340 -0.87 -22.65 -27.54
N GLY A 341 0.10 -22.13 -26.79
CA GLY A 341 1.35 -21.60 -27.31
C GLY A 341 1.25 -20.25 -28.02
N TRP A 342 0.10 -19.56 -27.95
CA TRP A 342 -0.07 -18.19 -28.44
C TRP A 342 -0.24 -17.23 -27.26
N ASP A 343 0.15 -15.98 -27.46
CA ASP A 343 -0.26 -14.83 -26.65
C ASP A 343 -1.39 -14.05 -27.37
N PRO A 344 -2.04 -13.05 -26.73
CA PRO A 344 -3.04 -12.24 -27.41
C PRO A 344 -2.52 -11.51 -28.66
N ASP A 345 -1.24 -11.08 -28.67
CA ASP A 345 -0.60 -10.49 -29.85
C ASP A 345 -0.59 -11.48 -31.04
N ASP A 346 -0.05 -12.68 -30.83
CA ASP A 346 0.00 -13.78 -31.80
C ASP A 346 -1.40 -14.15 -32.32
N TRP A 347 -2.41 -14.19 -31.43
CA TRP A 347 -3.76 -14.55 -31.83
C TRP A 347 -4.35 -13.53 -32.80
N ILE A 348 -4.26 -12.24 -32.48
CA ILE A 348 -4.75 -11.18 -33.36
C ILE A 348 -3.97 -11.17 -34.69
N GLN A 349 -2.65 -11.40 -34.65
CA GLN A 349 -1.86 -11.42 -35.88
C GLN A 349 -2.23 -12.59 -36.82
N LYS A 350 -2.55 -13.77 -36.26
CA LYS A 350 -2.82 -14.97 -37.06
C LYS A 350 -4.27 -15.09 -37.51
N GLU A 351 -5.23 -14.71 -36.67
CA GLU A 351 -6.65 -14.95 -36.94
C GLU A 351 -7.51 -13.66 -36.95
N GLY A 352 -6.91 -12.51 -36.66
CA GLY A 352 -7.62 -11.24 -36.58
C GLY A 352 -8.41 -11.06 -35.28
N ALA A 353 -9.19 -9.98 -35.21
CA ALA A 353 -9.87 -9.57 -33.98
C ALA A 353 -11.19 -10.29 -33.72
N GLU A 354 -11.88 -10.77 -34.75
CA GLU A 354 -13.21 -11.37 -34.63
C GLU A 354 -13.23 -12.62 -33.73
N PRO A 355 -12.28 -13.58 -33.86
CA PRO A 355 -12.21 -14.74 -32.96
C PRO A 355 -11.97 -14.34 -31.51
N PHE A 356 -11.08 -13.38 -31.26
CA PHE A 356 -10.82 -12.86 -29.91
C PHE A 356 -12.07 -12.21 -29.32
N GLN A 357 -12.82 -11.42 -30.10
CA GLN A 357 -14.09 -10.83 -29.66
C GLN A 357 -15.14 -11.88 -29.30
N LYS A 358 -15.24 -12.96 -30.09
CA LYS A 358 -16.09 -14.12 -29.74
C LYS A 358 -15.61 -14.79 -28.45
N ALA A 359 -14.29 -14.88 -28.23
CA ALA A 359 -13.73 -15.45 -27.02
C ALA A 359 -14.03 -14.60 -25.77
N ILE A 360 -14.10 -13.26 -25.89
CA ILE A 360 -14.57 -12.38 -24.79
C ILE A 360 -16.02 -12.72 -24.40
N GLN A 361 -16.90 -12.92 -25.39
CA GLN A 361 -18.31 -13.25 -25.15
C GLN A 361 -18.46 -14.64 -24.51
N ASN A 362 -17.62 -15.59 -24.91
CA ASN A 362 -17.61 -16.96 -24.42
C ASN A 362 -16.68 -17.18 -23.21
N ALA A 363 -16.16 -16.10 -22.61
CA ALA A 363 -15.22 -16.20 -21.51
C ALA A 363 -15.83 -16.99 -20.34
N VAL A 364 -15.06 -17.93 -19.82
CA VAL A 364 -15.51 -18.84 -18.77
C VAL A 364 -15.28 -18.24 -17.39
N SER A 365 -15.99 -18.74 -16.38
CA SER A 365 -15.67 -18.47 -14.98
C SER A 365 -14.30 -19.03 -14.59
N LEU A 366 -13.71 -18.44 -13.55
CA LEU A 366 -12.43 -18.90 -13.00
C LEU A 366 -12.47 -20.38 -12.59
N LEU A 367 -13.51 -20.83 -11.87
CA LEU A 367 -13.57 -22.20 -11.38
C LEU A 367 -13.68 -23.20 -12.52
N LYS A 368 -14.51 -22.92 -13.53
CA LYS A 368 -14.58 -23.73 -14.75
C LYS A 368 -13.22 -23.82 -15.45
N PHE A 369 -12.53 -22.70 -15.63
CA PHE A 369 -11.21 -22.68 -16.26
C PHE A 369 -10.17 -23.48 -15.45
N HIS A 370 -10.13 -23.28 -14.14
CA HIS A 370 -9.22 -24.00 -13.24
C HIS A 370 -9.50 -25.51 -13.27
N TYR A 371 -10.77 -25.91 -13.17
CA TYR A 371 -11.19 -27.31 -13.28
C TYR A 371 -10.81 -27.93 -14.62
N GLN A 372 -11.04 -27.24 -15.75
CA GLN A 372 -10.71 -27.76 -17.08
C GLN A 372 -9.21 -27.99 -17.29
N ASN A 373 -8.35 -27.24 -16.60
CA ASN A 373 -6.89 -27.41 -16.72
C ASN A 373 -6.32 -28.41 -15.72
N GLU A 374 -6.90 -28.55 -14.53
CA GLU A 374 -6.48 -29.54 -13.54
C GLU A 374 -7.07 -30.93 -13.80
N SER A 375 -8.33 -31.02 -14.25
CA SER A 375 -9.00 -32.32 -14.47
C SER A 375 -8.33 -33.22 -15.50
N LYS A 376 -7.55 -32.64 -16.43
CA LYS A 376 -6.72 -33.39 -17.39
C LYS A 376 -5.62 -34.22 -16.71
N LYS A 377 -5.26 -33.89 -15.47
CA LYS A 377 -4.21 -34.55 -14.67
C LYS A 377 -4.77 -35.59 -13.69
N PHE A 378 -6.11 -35.68 -13.55
CA PHE A 378 -6.72 -36.58 -12.59
C PHE A 378 -6.61 -38.03 -13.07
N ASN A 379 -6.03 -38.88 -12.22
CA ASN A 379 -5.93 -40.32 -12.43
C ASN A 379 -7.03 -41.07 -11.65
N ASP A 380 -7.45 -40.53 -10.51
CA ASP A 380 -8.49 -41.10 -9.67
C ASP A 380 -9.33 -40.02 -8.95
N GLU A 381 -10.28 -40.46 -8.12
CA GLU A 381 -11.15 -39.56 -7.35
C GLU A 381 -10.37 -38.78 -6.27
N ARG A 382 -9.18 -39.22 -5.85
CA ARG A 382 -8.35 -38.52 -4.85
C ARG A 382 -7.77 -37.24 -5.43
N ASP A 383 -7.33 -37.26 -6.67
CA ASP A 383 -6.83 -36.06 -7.37
C ASP A 383 -7.94 -34.98 -7.44
N LYS A 384 -9.19 -35.41 -7.64
CA LYS A 384 -10.36 -34.52 -7.64
C LYS A 384 -10.62 -33.91 -6.26
N ILE A 385 -10.48 -34.72 -5.19
CA ILE A 385 -10.57 -34.24 -3.80
C ILE A 385 -9.44 -33.23 -3.50
N GLU A 386 -8.22 -33.48 -3.97
CA GLU A 386 -7.08 -32.57 -3.80
C GLU A 386 -7.31 -31.24 -4.52
N PHE A 387 -7.88 -31.26 -5.73
CA PHE A 387 -8.33 -30.07 -6.43
C PHE A 387 -9.36 -29.29 -5.62
N ILE A 388 -10.41 -29.95 -5.12
CA ILE A 388 -11.44 -29.30 -4.29
C ILE A 388 -10.81 -28.62 -3.07
N ASN A 389 -9.89 -29.30 -2.38
CA ASN A 389 -9.20 -28.74 -1.22
C ASN A 389 -8.34 -27.52 -1.60
N THR A 390 -7.69 -27.55 -2.76
CA THR A 390 -6.91 -26.42 -3.28
C THR A 390 -7.81 -25.21 -3.56
N VAL A 391 -8.97 -25.42 -4.19
CA VAL A 391 -9.96 -24.37 -4.42
C VAL A 391 -10.50 -23.82 -3.09
N ILE A 392 -10.82 -24.68 -2.13
CA ILE A 392 -11.32 -24.28 -0.80
C ILE A 392 -10.35 -23.34 -0.09
N ILE A 393 -9.03 -23.60 -0.19
CA ILE A 393 -8.01 -22.72 0.40
C ILE A 393 -8.12 -21.29 -0.15
N GLU A 394 -8.38 -21.15 -1.45
CA GLU A 394 -8.55 -19.84 -2.09
C GLU A 394 -9.88 -19.18 -1.69
N LEU A 395 -10.97 -19.94 -1.58
CA LEU A 395 -12.30 -19.43 -1.23
C LEU A 395 -12.39 -18.92 0.22
N ILE A 396 -11.59 -19.46 1.14
CA ILE A 396 -11.61 -19.04 2.56
C ILE A 396 -11.21 -17.57 2.75
N ASP A 397 -10.43 -16.99 1.84
CA ASP A 397 -9.99 -15.60 1.91
C ASP A 397 -11.02 -14.62 1.30
N ILE A 398 -12.15 -15.10 0.77
CA ILE A 398 -13.21 -14.26 0.21
C ILE A 398 -14.16 -13.81 1.34
N ASN A 399 -14.33 -12.50 1.49
CA ASN A 399 -15.10 -11.91 2.59
C ASN A 399 -16.62 -11.99 2.40
N ASN A 400 -17.11 -12.01 1.17
CA ASN A 400 -18.54 -11.98 0.87
C ASN A 400 -19.12 -13.41 0.86
N VAL A 401 -20.00 -13.68 1.81
CA VAL A 401 -20.63 -15.00 1.99
C VAL A 401 -21.47 -15.41 0.78
N LEU A 402 -22.15 -14.46 0.12
CA LEU A 402 -22.97 -14.77 -1.06
C LEU A 402 -22.10 -15.12 -2.28
N ASP A 403 -20.94 -14.47 -2.42
CA ASP A 403 -19.97 -14.81 -3.48
C ASP A 403 -19.42 -16.21 -3.25
N VAL A 404 -19.11 -16.56 -1.98
CA VAL A 404 -18.69 -17.91 -1.62
C VAL A 404 -19.78 -18.94 -1.92
N GLU A 405 -21.05 -18.66 -1.59
CA GLU A 405 -22.16 -19.55 -1.88
C GLU A 405 -22.31 -19.82 -3.39
N LEU A 406 -22.21 -18.78 -4.22
CA LEU A 406 -22.24 -18.93 -5.67
C LEU A 406 -21.09 -19.79 -6.19
N LEU A 407 -19.87 -19.56 -5.68
CA LEU A 407 -18.67 -20.32 -6.06
C LEU A 407 -18.75 -21.78 -5.60
N VAL A 408 -19.35 -22.05 -4.44
CA VAL A 408 -19.58 -23.42 -3.94
C VAL A 408 -20.61 -24.15 -4.81
N LYS A 409 -21.68 -23.48 -5.25
CA LYS A 409 -22.64 -24.06 -6.20
C LYS A 409 -21.97 -24.44 -7.52
N GLU A 410 -21.15 -23.54 -8.08
CA GLU A 410 -20.40 -23.83 -9.31
C GLU A 410 -19.40 -24.97 -9.11
N LEU A 411 -18.65 -24.99 -7.99
CA LEU A 411 -17.71 -26.07 -7.68
C LEU A 411 -18.42 -27.42 -7.52
N SER A 412 -19.62 -27.43 -6.92
CA SER A 412 -20.47 -28.61 -6.80
C SER A 412 -20.88 -29.14 -8.17
N GLU A 413 -21.34 -28.27 -9.06
CA GLU A 413 -21.72 -28.64 -10.44
C GLU A 413 -20.54 -29.20 -11.23
N LEU A 414 -19.35 -28.61 -11.10
CA LEU A 414 -18.14 -29.06 -11.81
C LEU A 414 -17.60 -30.39 -11.29
N THR A 415 -17.73 -30.64 -9.99
CA THR A 415 -17.07 -31.80 -9.34
C THR A 415 -18.02 -32.94 -9.00
N GLY A 416 -19.34 -32.70 -8.96
CA GLY A 416 -20.36 -33.66 -8.55
C GLY A 416 -20.48 -33.87 -7.03
N TYR A 417 -19.69 -33.16 -6.22
CA TYR A 417 -19.79 -33.22 -4.76
C TYR A 417 -20.92 -32.33 -4.25
N SER A 418 -21.63 -32.75 -3.20
CA SER A 418 -22.74 -31.97 -2.65
C SER A 418 -22.27 -30.64 -2.05
N ILE A 419 -23.11 -29.62 -2.20
CA ILE A 419 -22.92 -28.27 -1.63
C ILE A 419 -22.63 -28.35 -0.13
N ASP A 420 -23.40 -29.16 0.61
CA ASP A 420 -23.25 -29.33 2.06
C ASP A 420 -21.86 -29.87 2.45
N ASN A 421 -21.34 -30.84 1.69
CA ASN A 421 -20.02 -31.41 1.97
C ASN A 421 -18.92 -30.36 1.73
N ILE A 422 -19.01 -29.60 0.64
CA ILE A 422 -18.03 -28.53 0.34
C ILE A 422 -18.07 -27.45 1.42
N PHE A 423 -19.25 -27.00 1.86
CA PHE A 423 -19.37 -26.04 2.97
C PHE A 423 -18.81 -26.57 4.28
N ASN A 424 -19.10 -27.82 4.63
CA ASN A 424 -18.55 -28.46 5.82
C ASN A 424 -17.02 -28.49 5.77
N THR A 425 -16.43 -28.82 4.61
CA THR A 425 -14.98 -28.80 4.43
C THR A 425 -14.40 -27.39 4.52
N ILE A 426 -15.08 -26.36 3.99
CA ILE A 426 -14.67 -24.96 4.15
C ILE A 426 -14.64 -24.58 5.64
N GLU A 427 -15.69 -24.89 6.40
CA GLU A 427 -15.77 -24.56 7.83
C GLU A 427 -14.72 -25.32 8.65
N GLN A 428 -14.53 -26.61 8.39
CA GLN A 428 -13.46 -27.41 9.02
C GLN A 428 -12.07 -26.83 8.70
N THR A 429 -11.83 -26.43 7.45
CA THR A 429 -10.56 -25.84 7.03
C THR A 429 -10.35 -24.47 7.67
N LYS A 430 -11.39 -23.64 7.83
CA LYS A 430 -11.33 -22.39 8.61
C LYS A 430 -10.94 -22.66 10.06
N ILE A 431 -11.58 -23.63 10.71
CA ILE A 431 -11.29 -24.02 12.09
C ILE A 431 -9.84 -24.52 12.21
N ASN A 432 -9.39 -25.36 11.29
CA ASN A 432 -8.03 -25.89 11.29
C ASN A 432 -6.99 -24.79 11.01
N ARG A 433 -7.28 -23.85 10.09
CA ARG A 433 -6.42 -22.69 9.83
C ARG A 433 -6.38 -21.74 11.02
N GLN A 434 -7.47 -21.60 11.79
CA GLN A 434 -7.49 -20.84 13.03
C GLN A 434 -6.73 -21.56 14.16
N LYS A 435 -6.86 -22.89 14.28
CA LYS A 435 -6.08 -23.71 15.23
C LYS A 435 -4.59 -23.69 14.89
N TYR A 436 -4.23 -23.84 13.62
CA TYR A 436 -2.86 -23.76 13.13
C TYR A 436 -2.32 -22.34 13.22
N LYS A 437 -3.12 -21.28 12.98
CA LYS A 437 -2.72 -19.91 13.30
C LYS A 437 -2.56 -19.71 14.80
N ARG A 438 -3.34 -20.36 15.67
CA ARG A 438 -3.17 -20.30 17.14
C ARG A 438 -1.93 -21.06 17.62
N SER A 439 -1.66 -22.26 17.11
CA SER A 439 -0.46 -23.04 17.44
C SER A 439 0.80 -22.44 16.82
N ARG A 440 0.71 -21.95 15.58
CA ARG A 440 1.78 -21.21 14.93
C ARG A 440 1.95 -19.85 15.59
N ASN A 441 0.91 -19.15 16.03
CA ASN A 441 1.10 -17.94 16.86
C ASN A 441 1.75 -18.28 18.20
N GLN A 442 1.56 -19.48 18.77
CA GLN A 442 2.31 -19.92 19.96
C GLN A 442 3.79 -20.25 19.65
N GLU A 443 4.12 -20.73 18.43
CA GLU A 443 5.51 -20.98 17.99
C GLU A 443 6.19 -19.75 17.33
N SER A 444 5.42 -18.84 16.74
CA SER A 444 5.85 -17.63 16.03
C SER A 444 5.66 -16.35 16.84
N GLU A 445 5.11 -16.44 18.06
CA GLU A 445 5.32 -15.47 19.14
C GLU A 445 6.79 -15.36 19.54
N ILE A 446 7.64 -16.27 19.06
CA ILE A 446 9.09 -16.15 19.17
C ILE A 446 9.69 -15.24 18.09
N ASN A 447 9.02 -14.93 16.95
CA ASN A 447 9.74 -14.21 15.88
C ASN A 447 9.02 -13.28 14.89
N THR A 448 7.74 -12.88 15.01
CA THR A 448 7.24 -11.65 14.34
C THR A 448 5.93 -11.15 14.95
N LYS A 449 6.00 -10.22 15.92
CA LYS A 449 4.83 -9.55 16.50
C LYS A 449 4.26 -8.51 15.54
N SER A 450 2.97 -8.64 15.17
CA SER A 450 2.15 -7.44 15.11
C SER A 450 2.12 -6.88 16.53
N GLU A 451 2.53 -5.64 16.70
CA GLU A 451 2.73 -5.06 18.01
C GLU A 451 1.41 -5.02 18.81
N SER A 452 1.29 -5.87 19.83
CA SER A 452 0.12 -5.92 20.71
C SER A 452 0.18 -4.75 21.71
N ILE A 453 -0.60 -3.72 21.46
CA ILE A 453 -0.66 -2.53 22.34
C ILE A 453 -1.53 -2.82 23.55
N SER A 454 -0.96 -2.68 24.75
CA SER A 454 -1.71 -2.94 25.99
C SER A 454 -2.78 -1.88 26.26
N VAL A 455 -3.83 -2.23 27.01
CA VAL A 455 -4.88 -1.27 27.42
C VAL A 455 -4.28 -0.12 28.24
N VAL A 456 -3.29 -0.41 29.08
CA VAL A 456 -2.62 0.60 29.93
C VAL A 456 -1.88 1.63 29.08
N GLU A 457 -1.21 1.21 28.01
CA GLU A 457 -0.52 2.13 27.10
C GLU A 457 -1.49 3.01 26.30
N LYS A 458 -2.68 2.49 25.98
CA LYS A 458 -3.76 3.29 25.37
C LYS A 458 -4.31 4.34 26.33
N GLU A 459 -4.60 3.94 27.58
CA GLU A 459 -5.02 4.86 28.65
C GLU A 459 -3.98 5.95 28.89
N PHE A 460 -2.70 5.56 28.93
CA PHE A 460 -1.57 6.45 29.09
C PHE A 460 -1.56 7.59 28.07
N ILE A 461 -1.67 7.30 26.77
CA ILE A 461 -1.73 8.33 25.72
C ILE A 461 -2.92 9.27 25.92
N MET A 462 -4.09 8.73 26.32
CA MET A 462 -5.25 9.58 26.61
C MET A 462 -4.99 10.55 27.76
N PHE A 463 -4.26 10.11 28.79
CA PHE A 463 -3.95 10.94 29.96
C PHE A 463 -2.97 12.07 29.67
N CYS A 464 -2.11 11.92 28.66
CA CYS A 464 -1.25 13.00 28.18
C CYS A 464 -2.05 14.24 27.70
N PHE A 465 -3.33 14.08 27.35
CA PHE A 465 -4.22 15.17 26.94
C PHE A 465 -5.07 15.76 28.06
N SER A 466 -4.66 15.57 29.32
CA SER A 466 -5.32 16.21 30.46
C SER A 466 -5.25 17.75 30.37
N LYS A 467 -6.41 18.40 30.56
CA LYS A 467 -6.53 19.87 30.61
C LYS A 467 -5.75 20.51 31.77
N LYS A 468 -5.50 19.78 32.86
CA LYS A 468 -4.74 20.30 34.01
C LYS A 468 -3.23 20.16 33.76
N LEU A 469 -2.47 21.25 33.94
CA LEU A 469 -1.01 21.25 33.78
C LEU A 469 -0.33 20.28 34.76
N LYS A 470 -0.70 20.31 36.05
CA LYS A 470 -0.16 19.42 37.10
C LYS A 470 -0.19 17.94 36.69
N HIS A 471 -1.28 17.49 36.07
CA HIS A 471 -1.41 16.11 35.59
C HIS A 471 -0.39 15.76 34.49
N ARG A 472 -0.15 16.69 33.54
CA ARG A 472 0.81 16.47 32.44
C ARG A 472 2.25 16.54 32.93
N GLU A 473 2.54 17.44 33.88
CA GLU A 473 3.85 17.52 34.55
C GLU A 473 4.15 16.24 35.35
N LEU A 474 3.15 15.70 36.06
CA LEU A 474 3.28 14.41 36.75
C LEU A 474 3.67 13.29 35.78
N ILE A 475 2.99 13.19 34.64
CA ILE A 475 3.35 12.21 33.58
C ILE A 475 4.80 12.43 33.11
N LYS A 476 5.17 13.67 32.79
CA LYS A 476 6.50 13.99 32.27
C LYS A 476 7.61 13.70 33.27
N LYS A 477 7.37 13.99 34.56
CA LYS A 477 8.33 13.79 35.64
C LYS A 477 8.59 12.30 35.90
N HIS A 478 7.55 11.49 35.83
CA HIS A 478 7.60 10.11 36.34
C HIS A 478 7.66 9.03 35.27
N LEU A 479 7.20 9.27 34.05
CA LEU A 479 7.24 8.24 33.02
C LEU A 479 8.68 7.98 32.55
N ASN A 480 9.08 6.71 32.57
CA ASN A 480 10.21 6.21 31.81
C ASN A 480 9.73 5.61 30.47
N THR A 481 10.31 6.05 29.35
CA THR A 481 9.95 5.57 28.01
C THR A 481 10.19 4.07 27.81
N ASN A 482 11.08 3.47 28.61
CA ASN A 482 11.34 2.02 28.58
C ASN A 482 10.16 1.20 29.11
N TRP A 483 9.21 1.83 29.81
CA TRP A 483 7.98 1.16 30.27
C TRP A 483 6.97 0.90 29.16
N LEU A 484 7.09 1.63 28.06
CA LEU A 484 6.29 1.41 26.87
C LEU A 484 6.88 0.22 26.12
N GLN A 485 6.06 -0.77 25.83
CA GLN A 485 6.42 -1.92 24.98
C GLN A 485 6.07 -1.61 23.52
N SER A 486 4.99 -0.84 23.36
CA SER A 486 4.52 -0.08 22.22
C SER A 486 5.54 0.73 21.42
N ASN A 487 6.14 0.31 20.31
CA ASN A 487 6.82 1.23 19.39
C ASN A 487 5.87 2.29 18.82
N MET A 488 4.64 1.91 18.42
CA MET A 488 3.61 2.89 18.02
C MET A 488 3.29 3.87 19.16
N ILE A 489 3.17 3.38 20.40
CA ILE A 489 2.89 4.25 21.56
C ILE A 489 4.09 5.14 21.90
N LYS A 490 5.32 4.63 21.79
CA LYS A 490 6.55 5.42 21.94
C LYS A 490 6.59 6.55 20.94
N ASN A 491 6.36 6.25 19.66
CA ASN A 491 6.38 7.26 18.59
C ASN A 491 5.33 8.35 18.85
N ILE A 492 4.10 7.96 19.23
CA ILE A 492 3.04 8.92 19.59
C ILE A 492 3.45 9.74 20.83
N TYR A 493 4.01 9.10 21.86
CA TYR A 493 4.46 9.79 23.06
C TYR A 493 5.62 10.75 22.81
N GLU A 494 6.57 10.41 21.95
CA GLU A 494 7.71 11.26 21.59
C GLU A 494 7.25 12.61 21.03
N GLU A 495 6.23 12.59 20.16
CA GLU A 495 5.63 13.83 19.63
C GLU A 495 4.87 14.61 20.72
N ILE A 496 4.22 13.93 21.66
CA ILE A 496 3.48 14.59 22.75
C ILE A 496 4.42 15.15 23.84
N TYR A 497 5.57 14.51 24.09
CA TYR A 497 6.46 14.75 25.23
C TYR A 497 6.82 16.22 25.43
N MET A 498 7.16 16.90 24.32
CA MET A 498 7.57 18.30 24.35
C MET A 498 6.42 19.23 24.80
N HIS A 499 5.17 18.83 24.59
CA HIS A 499 3.99 19.62 24.91
C HIS A 499 3.46 19.42 26.34
N LEU A 500 3.93 18.41 27.07
CA LEU A 500 3.43 18.11 28.42
C LEU A 500 3.65 19.26 29.41
N SER A 501 4.71 20.05 29.25
CA SER A 501 5.00 21.23 30.09
C SER A 501 4.36 22.53 29.61
N SER A 502 3.61 22.51 28.51
CA SER A 502 3.01 23.73 27.97
C SER A 502 1.85 24.20 28.85
N LYS A 503 1.78 25.51 29.16
CA LYS A 503 0.68 26.08 29.95
C LYS A 503 -0.70 25.71 29.37
N ASN A 504 -0.81 25.79 28.05
CA ASN A 504 -2.00 25.37 27.32
C ASN A 504 -1.88 23.89 26.90
N LEU A 505 -3.03 23.22 26.78
CA LEU A 505 -3.11 21.88 26.22
C LEU A 505 -2.84 21.96 24.71
N VAL A 506 -1.99 21.07 24.19
CA VAL A 506 -1.75 20.96 22.76
C VAL A 506 -2.99 20.43 22.05
N GLU A 507 -3.34 21.05 20.93
CA GLU A 507 -4.42 20.57 20.08
C GLU A 507 -4.04 19.23 19.45
N PRO A 508 -4.93 18.20 19.50
CA PRO A 508 -4.62 16.88 18.94
C PRO A 508 -4.19 16.91 17.47
N GLU A 509 -4.77 17.80 16.67
CA GLU A 509 -4.42 17.98 15.26
C GLU A 509 -2.92 18.30 15.06
N ILE A 510 -2.30 19.05 15.96
CA ILE A 510 -0.87 19.41 15.86
C ILE A 510 -0.02 18.15 15.88
N ILE A 511 -0.29 17.25 16.83
CA ILE A 511 0.42 15.99 16.96
C ILE A 511 0.11 15.07 15.77
N MET A 512 -1.14 15.04 15.29
CA MET A 512 -1.54 14.22 14.13
C MET A 512 -0.76 14.55 12.86
N ASN A 513 -0.45 15.83 12.66
CA ASN A 513 0.28 16.29 11.49
C ASN A 513 1.76 15.87 11.53
N GLU A 514 2.35 15.72 12.72
CA GLU A 514 3.73 15.26 12.88
C GLU A 514 3.86 13.73 12.73
N LEU A 515 2.79 12.98 13.01
CA LEU A 515 2.75 11.53 12.87
C LEU A 515 2.76 11.10 11.39
N LYS A 516 3.91 10.59 10.93
CA LYS A 516 4.09 10.13 9.53
C LYS A 516 3.36 8.82 9.24
N ASN A 517 3.27 7.93 10.21
CA ASN A 517 2.64 6.62 10.06
C ASN A 517 1.12 6.73 10.16
N GLU A 518 0.42 6.27 9.13
CA GLU A 518 -1.06 6.26 9.10
C GLU A 518 -1.67 5.49 10.26
N ARG A 519 -1.08 4.35 10.65
CA ARG A 519 -1.60 3.54 11.77
C ARG A 519 -1.48 4.26 13.11
N GLU A 520 -0.45 5.08 13.29
CA GLU A 520 -0.27 5.88 14.50
C GLU A 520 -1.32 6.98 14.59
N ARG A 521 -1.60 7.67 13.45
CA ARG A 521 -2.69 8.65 13.36
C ARG A 521 -4.06 8.01 13.62
N ASP A 522 -4.33 6.85 13.03
CA ASP A 522 -5.57 6.12 13.23
C ASP A 522 -5.78 5.74 14.70
N LEU A 523 -4.73 5.20 15.34
CA LEU A 523 -4.75 4.85 16.75
C LEU A 523 -4.99 6.08 17.62
N MET A 524 -4.21 7.15 17.41
CA MET A 524 -4.33 8.37 18.18
C MET A 524 -5.74 8.98 18.03
N ALA A 525 -6.31 8.95 16.82
CA ALA A 525 -7.65 9.47 16.55
C ALA A 525 -8.71 8.69 17.32
N GLU A 526 -8.58 7.35 17.37
CA GLU A 526 -9.45 6.49 18.16
C GLU A 526 -9.39 6.83 19.66
N LEU A 527 -8.18 6.99 20.21
CA LEU A 527 -7.97 7.25 21.63
C LEU A 527 -8.52 8.63 22.02
N ILE A 528 -8.22 9.65 21.23
CA ILE A 528 -8.62 11.02 21.53
C ILE A 528 -10.12 11.25 21.29
N PHE A 529 -10.78 10.49 20.42
CA PHE A 529 -12.24 10.60 20.25
C PHE A 529 -13.01 10.25 21.53
N LYS A 530 -12.46 9.37 22.38
CA LYS A 530 -13.06 8.97 23.65
C LYS A 530 -12.95 10.12 24.66
N ASN A 531 -14.08 10.75 24.98
CA ASN A 531 -14.12 11.79 26.00
C ASN A 531 -14.08 11.17 27.40
N ILE A 532 -12.91 11.20 28.04
CA ILE A 532 -12.74 10.72 29.44
C ILE A 532 -12.44 11.91 30.35
N GLN A 533 -13.08 11.93 31.52
CA GLN A 533 -12.73 12.86 32.59
C GLN A 533 -11.50 12.33 33.34
N ILE A 534 -10.39 13.03 33.22
CA ILE A 534 -9.09 12.61 33.76
C ILE A 534 -8.89 13.21 35.15
N ASN A 535 -8.56 12.37 36.13
CA ASN A 535 -8.16 12.79 37.47
C ASN A 535 -6.75 12.27 37.82
N GLU A 536 -6.13 12.87 38.83
CA GLU A 536 -4.75 12.59 39.25
C GLU A 536 -4.54 11.11 39.64
N LYS A 537 -5.52 10.51 40.33
CA LYS A 537 -5.47 9.10 40.76
C LYS A 537 -5.37 8.15 39.56
N MET A 538 -6.15 8.37 38.50
CA MET A 538 -6.10 7.53 37.29
C MET A 538 -4.71 7.56 36.63
N ILE A 539 -4.04 8.72 36.67
CA ILE A 539 -2.69 8.89 36.12
C ILE A 539 -1.68 8.13 36.96
N ILE A 540 -1.73 8.29 38.28
CA ILE A 540 -0.86 7.57 39.22
C ILE A 540 -1.03 6.05 39.05
N ASP A 541 -2.28 5.58 39.04
CA ASP A 541 -2.59 4.15 38.85
C ASP A 541 -2.06 3.64 37.50
N CYS A 542 -2.12 4.45 36.44
CA CYS A 542 -1.57 4.12 35.13
C CYS A 542 -0.04 4.00 35.15
N LEU A 543 0.65 4.97 35.76
CA LEU A 543 2.11 4.96 35.89
C LEU A 543 2.59 3.75 36.70
N ILE A 544 1.93 3.47 37.83
CA ILE A 544 2.18 2.29 38.65
C ILE A 544 2.02 1.01 37.83
N ARG A 545 0.95 0.90 37.02
CA ARG A 545 0.71 -0.29 36.18
C ARG A 545 1.78 -0.45 35.10
N LEU A 546 2.21 0.63 34.45
CA LEU A 546 3.27 0.60 33.44
C LEU A 546 4.60 0.13 34.04
N GLU A 547 5.02 0.72 35.15
CA GLU A 547 6.27 0.37 35.83
C GLU A 547 6.22 -1.06 36.40
N LYS A 548 5.11 -1.44 37.03
CA LYS A 548 4.90 -2.78 37.58
C LYS A 548 5.01 -3.87 36.51
N ASN A 549 4.58 -3.59 35.27
CA ASN A 549 4.69 -4.54 34.16
C ASN A 549 6.14 -4.78 33.75
N ILE A 550 6.99 -3.74 33.71
CA ILE A 550 8.43 -3.91 33.43
C ILE A 550 9.13 -4.65 34.55
N LEU A 551 8.93 -4.23 35.80
CA LEU A 551 9.54 -4.91 36.95
C LEU A 551 9.13 -6.39 37.00
N GLN A 552 7.89 -6.71 36.63
CA GLN A 552 7.43 -8.10 36.54
C GLN A 552 8.13 -8.90 35.42
N ASN A 553 8.40 -8.28 34.28
CA ASN A 553 9.12 -8.92 33.18
C ASN A 553 10.58 -9.17 33.54
N GLU A 554 11.27 -8.16 34.08
CA GLU A 554 12.65 -8.27 34.54
C GLU A 554 12.79 -9.32 35.66
N LEU A 555 11.84 -9.36 36.62
CA LEU A 555 11.79 -10.42 37.63
C LEU A 555 11.63 -11.82 37.02
N ASN A 556 10.81 -11.96 35.97
CA ASN A 556 10.65 -13.24 35.28
C ASN A 556 11.94 -13.65 34.53
N GLU A 557 12.65 -12.69 33.92
CA GLU A 557 13.94 -12.94 33.28
C GLU A 557 15.00 -13.40 34.29
N LEU A 558 15.13 -12.71 35.44
CA LEU A 558 16.05 -13.10 36.50
C LEU A 558 15.71 -14.49 37.07
N ARG A 559 14.43 -14.79 37.27
CA ARG A 559 13.97 -16.13 37.69
C ARG A 559 14.25 -17.21 36.65
N ASN A 560 14.20 -16.89 35.36
CA ASN A 560 14.54 -17.81 34.28
C ASN A 560 16.06 -18.05 34.21
N LYS A 561 16.88 -17.02 34.43
CA LYS A 561 18.34 -17.16 34.54
C LYS A 561 18.74 -18.09 35.69
N LEU A 562 18.09 -17.97 36.86
CA LEU A 562 18.31 -18.90 38.00
C LEU A 562 17.97 -20.37 37.70
N LYS A 563 17.10 -20.65 36.73
CA LYS A 563 16.74 -22.03 36.35
C LYS A 563 17.74 -22.67 35.40
N GLN A 564 18.65 -21.90 34.80
CA GLN A 564 19.74 -22.41 33.98
C GLN A 564 20.92 -22.67 34.92
N ASN A 565 21.51 -23.87 34.92
CA ASN A 565 22.58 -24.25 35.87
C ASN A 565 23.75 -23.26 35.84
N MET A 566 23.85 -22.41 36.87
CA MET A 566 24.86 -21.36 37.03
C MET A 566 25.71 -21.59 38.30
N PRO A 567 26.94 -21.04 38.38
CA PRO A 567 27.79 -21.13 39.58
C PRO A 567 27.14 -20.52 40.84
N ASP A 568 27.45 -21.04 42.03
CA ASP A 568 26.80 -20.65 43.30
C ASP A 568 26.95 -19.15 43.66
N ASP A 569 28.10 -18.53 43.34
CA ASP A 569 28.35 -17.12 43.65
C ASP A 569 27.44 -16.18 42.82
N ASP A 570 27.20 -16.53 41.55
CA ASP A 570 26.28 -15.81 40.66
C ASP A 570 24.81 -15.99 41.09
N SER A 571 24.44 -17.17 41.60
CA SER A 571 23.08 -17.45 42.08
C SER A 571 22.69 -16.55 43.26
N THR A 572 23.63 -16.34 44.19
CA THR A 572 23.41 -15.55 45.41
C THR A 572 23.18 -14.07 45.07
N LYS A 573 23.90 -13.56 44.06
CA LYS A 573 23.75 -12.19 43.56
C LYS A 573 22.38 -11.97 42.88
N ILE A 574 21.95 -12.90 42.03
CA ILE A 574 20.65 -12.82 41.35
C ILE A 574 19.48 -12.89 42.36
N ILE A 575 19.59 -13.73 43.39
CA ILE A 575 18.57 -13.81 44.46
C ILE A 575 18.43 -12.47 45.20
N LYS A 576 19.54 -11.79 45.47
CA LYS A 576 19.52 -10.46 46.08
C LYS A 576 18.82 -9.43 45.18
N GLU A 577 19.16 -9.40 43.89
CA GLU A 577 18.52 -8.52 42.90
C GLU A 577 17.01 -8.76 42.79
N ILE A 578 16.57 -10.03 42.77
CA ILE A 578 15.14 -10.38 42.78
C ILE A 578 14.44 -9.84 44.03
N ASN A 579 15.05 -9.99 45.22
CA ASN A 579 14.45 -9.52 46.47
C ASN A 579 14.35 -7.99 46.51
N ASP A 580 15.37 -7.28 46.05
CA ASP A 580 15.38 -5.82 46.00
C ASP A 580 14.34 -5.27 45.01
N MET A 581 14.26 -5.84 43.80
CA MET A 581 13.22 -5.52 42.82
C MET A 581 11.81 -5.84 43.30
N GLN A 582 11.63 -6.93 44.06
CA GLN A 582 10.32 -7.32 44.58
C GLN A 582 9.86 -6.38 45.72
N LYS A 583 10.80 -5.84 46.51
CA LYS A 583 10.52 -4.74 47.45
C LYS A 583 10.14 -3.45 46.72
N GLU A 584 10.89 -3.07 45.69
CA GLU A 584 10.58 -1.89 44.87
C GLU A 584 9.17 -1.98 44.26
N LYS A 585 8.84 -3.12 43.65
CA LYS A 585 7.52 -3.38 43.06
C LYS A 585 6.37 -3.27 44.07
N ASN A 586 6.59 -3.70 45.32
CA ASN A 586 5.58 -3.62 46.37
C ASN A 586 5.41 -2.20 46.94
N ASN A 587 6.44 -1.36 46.83
CA ASN A 587 6.47 0.01 47.36
C ASN A 587 6.14 1.10 46.31
N LEU A 588 5.78 0.72 45.08
CA LEU A 588 5.47 1.68 44.01
C LEU A 588 4.39 2.70 44.37
N HIS A 589 3.41 2.34 45.21
CA HIS A 589 2.35 3.29 45.57
C HIS A 589 2.89 4.49 46.35
N ASN A 590 3.83 4.26 47.28
CA ASN A 590 4.43 5.31 48.11
C ASN A 590 5.30 6.26 47.25
N LYS A 591 5.94 5.73 46.19
CA LYS A 591 6.75 6.51 45.23
C LYS A 591 5.95 7.61 44.50
N TYR A 592 4.64 7.43 44.32
CA TYR A 592 3.80 8.35 43.53
C TYR A 592 2.77 9.13 44.36
N VAL A 593 2.62 8.81 45.65
CA VAL A 593 1.63 9.42 46.54
C VAL A 593 2.28 10.33 47.60
N ASP A 594 3.57 10.14 47.92
CA ASP A 594 4.30 10.89 48.95
C ASP A 594 5.20 12.05 48.42
N GLU A 595 5.02 12.49 47.17
CA GLU A 595 5.64 13.70 46.57
C GLU A 595 4.59 14.62 45.94
#